data_AF-A0A7J5VCX1-F1
#
_entry.id   AF-A0A7J5VCX1-F1
#
_cell.length_a   1.000
_cell.length_b   1.000
_cell.length_c   1.000
_cell.angle_alpha   90.00
_cell.angle_beta   90.00
_cell.angle_gamma   90.00
#
_symmetry.space_group_name_H-M   'P 1'
#
loop_
_entity.id
_entity.type
_entity.pdbx_description
1 polymer ?
#
loop_
_entity_poly.entity_id
_entity_poly.type
_entity_poly.pdbx_seq_one_letter_code
_entity_poly.pdbx_strand_id
1 'polypeptide(L)'
;MHLRTSDLAVMSLGFGGYTCNWGTHFCGLYESEAERDLIMFGYLAQGLRERELLVCCPDEKHYDHALDSVHALCPDVERPDPDSFKLFHPHELYYPEGHFSPQDMLKAHNDIWNENLQNGQRNVRGTAEMLWALAKIPGINERIAVEGK
;
A
#
# COMPACT_ATOMS: atom_id res chain seq x y z
N MET A 1 1.55 -10.63 17.74
CA MET A 1 1.33 -11.99 17.16
C MET A 1 2.09 -12.07 15.84
N HIS A 2 2.56 -13.26 15.42
CA HIS A 2 3.23 -13.45 14.13
C HIS A 2 2.33 -14.20 13.15
N LEU A 3 2.12 -13.63 11.96
CA LEU A 3 1.37 -14.21 10.86
C LEU A 3 2.36 -14.88 9.91
N ARG A 4 2.55 -16.19 10.06
CA ARG A 4 3.50 -16.94 9.22
C ARG A 4 2.87 -17.26 7.86
N THR A 5 3.49 -16.76 6.80
CA THR A 5 3.02 -16.91 5.41
C THR A 5 4.10 -17.47 4.47
N SER A 6 5.37 -17.38 4.88
CA SER A 6 6.51 -17.96 4.16
C SER A 6 7.70 -18.18 5.10
N ASP A 7 8.85 -18.58 4.56
CA ASP A 7 10.13 -18.65 5.30
C ASP A 7 11.03 -17.44 5.00
N LEU A 8 10.50 -16.40 4.33
CA LEU A 8 11.21 -15.15 4.10
C LEU A 8 11.38 -14.35 5.39
N ALA A 9 12.20 -13.29 5.33
CA ALA A 9 12.47 -12.41 6.45
C ALA A 9 11.18 -11.86 7.10
N VAL A 10 11.23 -11.67 8.41
CA VAL A 10 10.10 -11.14 9.19
C VAL A 10 10.13 -9.61 9.15
N MET A 11 8.95 -8.99 9.06
CA MET A 11 8.78 -7.55 9.21
C MET A 11 7.67 -7.20 10.21
N SER A 12 7.80 -6.03 10.84
CA SER A 12 6.74 -5.41 11.63
C SER A 12 5.65 -4.85 10.72
N LEU A 13 4.40 -5.02 11.13
CA LEU A 13 3.26 -4.40 10.45
C LEU A 13 2.98 -2.98 10.93
N GLY A 14 3.59 -2.51 12.02
CA GLY A 14 3.39 -1.13 12.51
C GLY A 14 2.10 -0.90 13.30
N PHE A 15 1.25 -1.92 13.44
CA PHE A 15 0.03 -1.86 14.23
C PHE A 15 -0.16 -3.15 15.04
N GLY A 16 -0.83 -3.06 16.20
CA GLY A 16 -1.24 -4.20 17.02
C GLY A 16 -0.13 -5.14 17.51
N GLY A 17 1.14 -4.76 17.40
CA GLY A 17 2.28 -5.66 17.67
C GLY A 17 2.30 -6.89 16.76
N TYR A 18 1.78 -6.75 15.54
CA TYR A 18 1.77 -7.82 14.54
C TYR A 18 3.04 -7.82 13.69
N THR A 19 3.44 -9.01 13.28
CA THR A 19 4.55 -9.21 12.32
C THR A 19 4.13 -10.25 11.27
N CYS A 20 4.75 -10.20 10.09
CA CYS A 20 4.55 -11.19 9.02
C CYS A 20 5.86 -11.46 8.29
N ASN A 21 5.88 -12.46 7.40
CA ASN A 21 7.00 -12.64 6.48
C ASN A 21 6.89 -11.68 5.28
N TRP A 22 8.01 -11.40 4.61
CA TRP A 22 8.01 -10.67 3.35
C TRP A 22 7.20 -11.38 2.28
N GLY A 23 6.71 -10.60 1.31
CA GLY A 23 5.87 -11.09 0.21
C GLY A 23 4.42 -11.40 0.61
N THR A 24 3.98 -10.93 1.78
CA THR A 24 2.60 -11.14 2.23
C THR A 24 1.67 -10.06 1.68
N HIS A 25 0.57 -10.48 1.09
CA HIS A 25 -0.56 -9.62 0.73
C HIS A 25 -1.68 -9.80 1.76
N PHE A 26 -2.33 -8.69 2.14
CA PHE A 26 -3.47 -8.69 3.05
C PHE A 26 -4.61 -7.88 2.42
N CYS A 27 -5.82 -8.42 2.50
CA CYS A 27 -7.04 -7.68 2.26
C CYS A 27 -7.66 -7.34 3.63
N GLY A 28 -7.54 -6.08 4.04
CA GLY A 28 -8.06 -5.60 5.33
C GLY A 28 -9.56 -5.31 5.26
N LEU A 29 -10.30 -5.78 6.26
CA LEU A 29 -11.69 -5.38 6.50
C LEU A 29 -11.74 -4.64 7.83
N TYR A 30 -12.36 -3.47 7.84
CA TYR A 30 -12.38 -2.56 8.99
C TYR A 30 -13.82 -2.29 9.41
N GLU A 31 -14.05 -2.16 10.70
CA GLU A 31 -15.35 -1.79 11.27
C GLU A 31 -15.63 -0.28 11.15
N SER A 32 -14.58 0.55 11.06
CA SER A 32 -14.69 2.01 10.95
C SER A 32 -13.54 2.65 10.18
N GLU A 33 -13.76 3.88 9.68
CA GLU A 33 -12.70 4.70 9.06
C GLU A 33 -11.54 4.98 10.04
N ALA A 34 -11.84 5.19 11.32
CA ALA A 34 -10.82 5.42 12.34
C ALA A 34 -9.92 4.18 12.57
N GLU A 35 -10.50 2.98 12.56
CA GLU A 35 -9.73 1.73 12.63
C GLU A 35 -8.86 1.55 11.39
N ARG A 36 -9.43 1.75 10.19
CA ARG A 36 -8.70 1.72 8.93
C ARG A 36 -7.50 2.66 8.97
N ASP A 37 -7.70 3.91 9.36
CA ASP A 37 -6.67 4.94 9.38
C ASP A 37 -5.54 4.58 10.36
N LEU A 38 -5.88 4.10 11.55
CA LEU A 38 -4.90 3.63 12.53
C LEU A 38 -4.03 2.49 11.96
N ILE A 39 -4.63 1.54 11.26
CA ILE A 39 -3.92 0.40 10.66
C ILE A 39 -3.07 0.87 9.47
N MET A 40 -3.67 1.57 8.51
CA MET A 40 -3.01 2.02 7.28
C MET A 40 -1.86 2.97 7.58
N PHE A 41 -2.09 4.00 8.41
CA PHE A 41 -1.05 4.98 8.72
C PHE A 41 0.00 4.43 9.69
N GLY A 42 -0.35 3.53 10.62
CA GLY A 42 0.63 2.80 11.42
C GLY A 42 1.55 1.92 10.57
N TYR A 43 0.98 1.26 9.55
CA TYR A 43 1.73 0.46 8.58
C TYR A 43 2.70 1.30 7.74
N LEU A 44 2.27 2.46 7.23
CA LEU A 44 3.13 3.40 6.52
C LEU A 44 4.22 3.99 7.43
N ALA A 45 3.85 4.42 8.64
CA ALA A 45 4.77 4.94 9.64
C ALA A 45 5.89 3.94 9.98
N GLN A 46 5.58 2.65 10.06
CA GLN A 46 6.60 1.62 10.28
C GLN A 46 7.60 1.54 9.12
N GLY A 47 7.13 1.57 7.87
CA GLY A 47 8.05 1.54 6.73
C GLY A 47 8.94 2.78 6.62
N LEU A 48 8.46 3.96 7.06
CA LEU A 48 9.31 5.15 7.22
C LEU A 48 10.43 4.92 8.25
N ARG A 49 10.12 4.35 9.42
CA ARG A 49 11.13 4.03 10.46
C ARG A 49 12.20 3.06 9.95
N GLU A 50 11.79 2.11 9.11
CA GLU A 50 12.67 1.08 8.51
C GLU A 50 13.32 1.54 7.18
N ARG A 51 13.05 2.78 6.73
CA ARG A 51 13.56 3.37 5.49
C ARG A 51 13.21 2.56 4.23
N GLU A 52 12.01 1.97 4.22
CA GLU A 52 11.45 1.23 3.10
C GLU A 52 10.93 2.17 2.01
N LEU A 53 10.75 1.66 0.79
CA LEU A 53 9.96 2.34 -0.24
C LEU A 53 8.47 2.14 0.08
N LEU A 54 7.77 3.24 0.28
CA LEU A 54 6.33 3.27 0.49
C LEU A 54 5.60 3.52 -0.82
N VAL A 55 4.60 2.68 -1.09
CA VAL A 55 3.67 2.84 -2.21
C VAL A 55 2.28 2.96 -1.61
N CYS A 56 1.66 4.12 -1.78
CA CYS A 56 0.37 4.43 -1.19
C CYS A 56 -0.62 4.83 -2.29
N CYS A 57 -1.77 4.17 -2.31
CA CYS A 57 -2.90 4.51 -3.17
C CYS A 57 -4.15 4.67 -2.29
N PRO A 58 -4.27 5.80 -1.56
CA PRO A 58 -5.37 6.01 -0.65
C PRO A 58 -6.66 6.32 -1.42
N ASP A 59 -7.78 6.48 -0.71
CA ASP A 59 -8.98 7.05 -1.31
C ASP A 59 -8.78 8.54 -1.66
N GLU A 60 -9.65 9.07 -2.53
CA GLU A 60 -9.56 10.46 -3.01
C GLU A 60 -9.62 11.51 -1.88
N LYS A 61 -10.24 11.21 -0.73
CA LYS A 61 -10.30 12.16 0.40
C LYS A 61 -8.95 12.28 1.11
N HIS A 62 -8.13 11.24 1.06
CA HIS A 62 -6.87 11.15 1.80
C HIS A 62 -5.65 11.40 0.92
N TYR A 63 -5.78 11.42 -0.41
CA TYR A 63 -4.66 11.60 -1.33
C TYR A 63 -3.82 12.84 -0.98
N ASP A 64 -4.42 14.04 -0.98
CA ASP A 64 -3.70 15.31 -0.76
C ASP A 64 -3.09 15.44 0.65
N HIS A 65 -3.51 14.60 1.60
CA HIS A 65 -3.15 14.69 3.01
C HIS A 65 -2.50 13.42 3.56
N ALA A 66 -2.19 12.43 2.72
CA ALA A 66 -1.77 11.10 3.17
C ALA A 66 -0.57 11.17 4.13
N LEU A 67 0.44 11.97 3.79
CA LEU A 67 1.63 12.13 4.62
C LEU A 67 1.37 12.95 5.90
N ASP A 68 0.49 13.94 5.84
CA ASP A 68 0.12 14.71 7.03
C ASP A 68 -0.68 13.84 8.00
N SER A 69 -1.54 12.96 7.50
CA SER A 69 -2.27 11.97 8.31
C SER A 69 -1.33 10.96 8.99
N VAL A 70 -0.26 10.52 8.30
CA VAL A 70 0.79 9.70 8.92
C VAL A 70 1.41 10.44 10.10
N HIS A 71 1.84 11.69 9.93
CA HIS A 71 2.48 12.46 11.01
C HIS A 71 1.52 12.85 12.14
N ALA A 72 0.24 13.07 11.83
CA ALA A 72 -0.76 13.37 12.85
C ALA A 72 -0.93 12.19 13.83
N LEU A 73 -0.87 10.94 13.32
CA LEU A 73 -1.00 9.73 14.13
C LEU A 73 0.33 9.22 14.68
N CYS A 74 1.44 9.47 13.99
CA CYS A 74 2.78 9.01 14.32
C CYS A 74 3.77 10.18 14.26
N PRO A 75 3.73 11.12 15.23
CA PRO A 75 4.51 12.36 15.19
C PRO A 75 6.03 12.16 15.39
N ASP A 76 6.45 10.97 15.82
CA ASP A 76 7.86 10.59 16.00
C ASP A 76 8.55 10.18 14.69
N VAL A 77 7.80 10.04 13.61
CA VAL A 77 8.32 9.57 12.33
C VAL A 77 8.84 10.73 11.50
N GLU A 78 10.01 10.56 10.90
CA GLU A 78 10.62 11.54 10.01
C GLU A 78 9.87 11.62 8.67
N ARG A 79 9.84 12.81 8.06
CA ARG A 79 9.31 12.97 6.72
C ARG A 79 10.16 12.14 5.73
N PRO A 80 9.54 11.39 4.79
CA PRO A 80 10.25 10.62 3.79
C PRO A 80 11.10 11.51 2.89
N ASP A 81 12.19 10.94 2.37
CA ASP A 81 12.83 11.49 1.19
C ASP A 81 11.86 11.37 -0.02
N PRO A 82 11.87 12.31 -0.99
CA PRO A 82 10.93 12.31 -2.11
C PRO A 82 10.88 11.00 -2.91
N ASP A 83 11.96 10.22 -2.92
CA ASP A 83 12.06 8.97 -3.68
C ASP A 83 11.54 7.75 -2.89
N SER A 84 11.29 7.91 -1.59
CA SER A 84 10.87 6.84 -0.67
C SER A 84 9.37 6.77 -0.42
N PHE A 85 8.59 7.73 -0.91
CA PHE A 85 7.14 7.76 -0.76
C PHE A 85 6.45 8.05 -2.10
N LYS A 86 5.92 7.00 -2.71
CA LYS A 86 5.16 7.09 -3.96
C LYS A 86 3.68 7.10 -3.66
N LEU A 87 3.02 8.18 -4.06
CA LEU A 87 1.59 8.38 -3.89
C LEU A 87 0.91 8.32 -5.27
N PHE A 88 -0.11 7.48 -5.40
CA PHE A 88 -0.84 7.28 -6.65
C PHE A 88 -2.34 7.48 -6.46
N HIS A 89 -2.98 8.12 -7.42
CA HIS A 89 -4.44 8.06 -7.48
C HIS A 89 -4.85 6.67 -7.97
N PRO A 90 -6.04 6.18 -7.58
CA PRO A 90 -6.53 4.90 -8.08
C PRO A 90 -6.61 4.82 -9.60
N HIS A 91 -6.95 5.92 -10.28
CA HIS A 91 -7.00 5.95 -11.73
C HIS A 91 -5.62 5.77 -12.37
N GLU A 92 -4.53 6.21 -11.74
CA GLU A 92 -3.17 6.02 -12.27
C GLU A 92 -2.71 4.56 -12.12
N LEU A 93 -2.99 3.94 -10.97
CA LEU A 93 -2.47 2.62 -10.63
C LEU A 93 -3.34 1.45 -11.12
N TYR A 94 -4.66 1.62 -11.09
CA TYR A 94 -5.61 0.51 -11.32
C TYR A 94 -6.38 0.61 -12.64
N TYR A 95 -6.63 1.81 -13.16
CA TYR A 95 -7.44 2.01 -14.36
C TYR A 95 -7.04 3.24 -15.19
N PRO A 96 -5.77 3.34 -15.66
CA PRO A 96 -5.23 4.54 -16.32
C PRO A 96 -6.02 4.98 -17.56
N GLU A 97 -6.57 4.02 -18.30
CA GLU A 97 -7.37 4.28 -19.50
C GLU A 97 -8.89 4.23 -19.22
N GLY A 98 -9.30 4.38 -17.95
CA GLY A 98 -10.70 4.27 -17.53
C GLY A 98 -11.25 2.83 -17.52
N HIS A 99 -10.37 1.84 -17.65
CA HIS A 99 -10.69 0.41 -17.62
C HIS A 99 -9.73 -0.31 -16.68
N PHE A 100 -10.26 -1.15 -15.79
CA PHE A 100 -9.44 -1.98 -14.93
C PHE A 100 -8.99 -3.24 -15.68
N SER A 101 -7.70 -3.53 -15.61
CA SER A 101 -7.07 -4.70 -16.22
C SER A 101 -6.06 -5.31 -15.24
N PRO A 102 -6.16 -6.61 -14.91
CA PRO A 102 -5.17 -7.28 -14.08
C PRO A 102 -3.74 -7.17 -14.64
N GLN A 103 -3.61 -7.19 -15.97
CA GLN A 103 -2.31 -7.10 -16.64
C GLN A 103 -1.70 -5.71 -16.47
N ASP A 104 -2.49 -4.65 -16.61
CA ASP A 104 -2.02 -3.28 -16.46
C ASP A 104 -1.65 -2.99 -15.00
N MET A 105 -2.45 -3.49 -14.06
CA MET A 105 -2.12 -3.41 -12.63
C MET A 105 -0.81 -4.13 -12.32
N LEU A 106 -0.63 -5.39 -12.77
CA LEU A 106 0.61 -6.12 -12.57
C LEU A 106 1.81 -5.43 -13.23
N LYS A 107 1.61 -4.84 -14.41
CA LYS A 107 2.64 -4.05 -15.08
C LYS A 107 3.05 -2.85 -14.22
N ALA A 108 2.10 -2.08 -13.70
CA ALA A 108 2.40 -0.93 -12.85
C ALA A 108 3.18 -1.31 -11.58
N HIS A 109 2.80 -2.41 -10.92
CA HIS A 109 3.55 -2.93 -9.76
C HIS A 109 4.96 -3.36 -10.14
N ASN A 110 5.13 -4.03 -11.29
CA ASN A 110 6.45 -4.43 -11.79
C ASN A 110 7.32 -3.23 -12.17
N ASP A 111 6.74 -2.18 -12.76
CA ASP A 111 7.46 -0.95 -13.08
C ASP A 111 8.00 -0.29 -11.81
N ILE A 112 7.17 -0.17 -10.77
CA ILE A 112 7.59 0.35 -9.44
C ILE A 112 8.72 -0.50 -8.86
N TRP A 113 8.60 -1.82 -8.92
CA TRP A 113 9.61 -2.74 -8.43
C TRP A 113 10.94 -2.61 -9.20
N ASN A 114 10.89 -2.56 -10.52
CA ASN A 114 12.07 -2.43 -11.38
C ASN A 114 12.78 -1.10 -11.15
N GLU A 115 12.04 -0.01 -10.95
CA GLU A 115 12.62 1.29 -10.59
C GLU A 115 13.29 1.25 -9.22
N ASN A 116 12.66 0.61 -8.22
CA ASN A 116 13.26 0.41 -6.90
C ASN A 116 14.59 -0.38 -6.97
N LEU A 117 14.68 -1.40 -7.84
CA LEU A 117 15.92 -2.13 -8.07
C LEU A 117 17.04 -1.23 -8.64
N GLN A 118 16.70 -0.23 -9.44
CA GLN A 118 17.67 0.72 -10.01
C GLN A 118 18.10 1.78 -8.99
N ASN A 119 17.24 2.11 -8.03
CA ASN A 119 17.42 3.22 -7.08
C ASN A 119 17.90 2.78 -5.68
N GLY A 120 18.70 1.71 -5.61
CA GLY A 120 19.35 1.27 -4.37
C GLY A 120 18.64 0.15 -3.61
N GLN A 121 17.58 -0.44 -4.19
CA GLN A 121 16.93 -1.67 -3.71
C GLN A 121 16.49 -1.60 -2.25
N ARG A 122 15.39 -0.90 -1.99
CA ARG A 122 14.72 -0.90 -0.68
C ARG A 122 13.69 -2.03 -0.62
N ASN A 123 13.28 -2.43 0.58
CA ASN A 123 12.04 -3.18 0.72
C ASN A 123 10.87 -2.32 0.25
N VAL A 124 9.80 -2.95 -0.24
CA VAL A 124 8.61 -2.25 -0.69
C VAL A 124 7.44 -2.58 0.22
N ARG A 125 6.77 -1.53 0.68
CA ARG A 125 5.55 -1.62 1.48
C ARG A 125 4.42 -0.90 0.74
N GLY A 126 3.46 -1.68 0.26
CA GLY A 126 2.30 -1.18 -0.49
C GLY A 126 1.03 -1.16 0.37
N THR A 127 0.25 -0.09 0.26
CA THR A 127 -1.13 -0.02 0.74
C THR A 127 -2.03 0.66 -0.30
N ALA A 128 -3.25 0.16 -0.44
CA ALA A 128 -4.21 0.70 -1.37
C ALA A 128 -5.64 0.53 -0.85
N GLU A 129 -6.45 1.57 -1.04
CA GLU A 129 -7.88 1.53 -0.77
C GLU A 129 -8.65 1.01 -1.99
N MET A 130 -9.74 0.30 -1.73
CA MET A 130 -10.52 -0.38 -2.77
C MET A 130 -11.89 0.27 -3.03
N LEU A 131 -12.15 1.46 -2.47
CA LEU A 131 -13.41 2.18 -2.66
C LEU A 131 -13.69 2.49 -4.14
N TRP A 132 -12.65 2.71 -4.95
CA TRP A 132 -12.78 2.90 -6.40
C TRP A 132 -13.48 1.72 -7.10
N ALA A 133 -13.33 0.50 -6.58
CA ALA A 133 -13.97 -0.67 -7.15
C ALA A 133 -15.50 -0.65 -7.03
N LEU A 134 -16.04 0.14 -6.09
CA LEU A 134 -17.49 0.32 -5.96
C LEU A 134 -18.07 1.22 -7.06
N ALA A 135 -17.23 2.02 -7.74
CA ALA A 135 -17.66 2.93 -8.80
C ALA A 135 -18.06 2.24 -10.11
N LYS A 136 -18.08 0.89 -10.17
CA LYS A 136 -18.47 0.06 -11.33
C LYS A 136 -17.70 0.40 -12.60
N ILE A 137 -16.40 0.62 -12.46
CA ILE A 137 -15.48 0.86 -13.58
C ILE A 137 -15.49 -0.36 -14.53
N PRO A 138 -15.45 -0.17 -15.86
CA PRO A 138 -15.30 -1.27 -16.81
C PRO A 138 -14.13 -2.22 -16.43
N GLY A 139 -14.32 -3.53 -16.58
CA GLY A 139 -13.30 -4.53 -16.26
C GLY A 139 -13.23 -4.94 -14.77
N ILE A 140 -13.96 -4.27 -13.87
CA ILE A 140 -13.82 -4.47 -12.42
C ILE A 140 -14.06 -5.91 -11.92
N ASN A 141 -14.85 -6.71 -12.65
CA ASN A 141 -15.10 -8.10 -12.28
C ASN A 141 -13.84 -8.98 -12.38
N GLU A 142 -12.85 -8.57 -13.17
CA GLU A 142 -11.58 -9.29 -13.35
C GLU A 142 -10.65 -9.17 -12.13
N ARG A 143 -10.94 -8.24 -11.21
CA ARG A 143 -10.21 -8.05 -9.94
C ARG A 143 -10.10 -9.33 -9.10
N ILE A 144 -11.10 -10.21 -9.16
CA ILE A 144 -11.08 -11.47 -8.37
C ILE A 144 -9.85 -12.31 -8.73
N ALA A 145 -9.34 -12.22 -9.96
CA ALA A 145 -8.17 -12.98 -10.41
C ALA A 145 -6.84 -12.56 -9.75
N VAL A 146 -6.80 -11.39 -9.11
CA VAL A 146 -5.62 -10.82 -8.45
C VAL A 146 -5.78 -10.75 -6.93
N GLU A 147 -6.98 -10.51 -6.41
CA GLU A 147 -7.25 -10.45 -4.95
C GLU A 147 -7.34 -11.84 -4.29
N GLY A 148 -7.62 -12.89 -5.07
CA GLY A 148 -7.79 -14.26 -4.55
C GLY A 148 -6.49 -15.09 -4.47
N LYS A 149 -5.32 -14.46 -4.59
CA LYS A 149 -4.01 -15.12 -4.69
C LYS A 149 -3.11 -14.87 -3.49
#